data_AF-A0A497BYA7-F1
#
_entry.id   AF-A0A497BYA7-F1
#
_cell.length_a   1.000
_cell.length_b   1.000
_cell.length_c   1.000
_cell.angle_alpha   90.00
_cell.angle_beta   90.00
_cell.angle_gamma   90.00
#
_symmetry.space_group_name_H-M   'P 1'
#
loop_
_entity.id
_entity.type
_entity.pdbx_description
1 polymer ?
#
loop_
_entity_poly.entity_id
_entity_poly.type
_entity_poly.pdbx_seq_one_letter_code
_entity_poly.pdbx_strand_id
1 'polypeptide(L)'
;MGEKSGRNRDFAIAQGALRGKTDAIWKSRLQNGNCWVSSVDLVEGMSMNSKIQAAPEWDVEIQRRRDVLLHYMLLTAVVGGLAAVILSAVSMSAYMNTSEWWIAMLPFFAGWVAVLVVWAWRGLGYRVRVLFFISLVYMLGCILFARGGLPGSGRVWLLLLPVLAFVLLGLRSGIVSGVVIGLTYIFFAIAINRAWFVPQVAQDLGALIPLRDEGISFLFIVIILIVSLRSFSQGWLESLKGMSVAQRELRAKTRDLEVTNEQLQRQSAKLQTTTKIAHAGSSILDPGMLFAEVVDRVQEGFESLGVYYVGLFLLDKTSENTGEQFAVLKAATGEAGKLLLEMGHKLSLDDATSVGWCITHRQARITMGMKEGTARFDVLSMPHTRSEIALPLRSRGHILGALNVQSTQETSFDETDLSVLQTMADQIAVAIDNARLFNQTEAALEETRAVHRRYLAKAWEKFLSVRPVIRADYTQPGTDLGDEEFLRQAQRAAVMHGRSVAQDVPALRSGEKVAAQTALIVPLKLRGQVIGTMTLHETRQPRPWKTGEIAMAETIAEQVALSVENLRLMDDTQRRASREQITREITDRMRRAIDMDRLLQTAIHETATALGASGAFVQLGAPTSEEGI
;
A
#
# COMPACT_ATOMS: atom_id res chain seq x y z
N MET A 1 -41.57 -10.40 -31.47
CA MET A 1 -41.33 -9.37 -32.50
C MET A 1 -41.80 -8.06 -31.90
N GLY A 2 -40.90 -7.19 -31.42
CA GLY A 2 -40.39 -6.03 -32.17
C GLY A 2 -41.42 -4.88 -32.13
N GLU A 3 -41.15 -3.62 -31.82
CA GLU A 3 -39.90 -2.88 -31.71
C GLU A 3 -40.17 -1.48 -31.11
N LYS A 4 -39.19 -1.01 -30.32
CA LYS A 4 -38.66 0.36 -30.20
C LYS A 4 -39.47 1.54 -30.78
N SER A 5 -39.92 2.44 -29.91
CA SER A 5 -39.78 3.90 -30.05
C SER A 5 -40.24 4.59 -28.75
N GLY A 6 -39.43 5.47 -28.17
CA GLY A 6 -39.95 6.40 -27.12
C GLY A 6 -39.11 6.62 -25.86
N ARG A 7 -37.87 6.10 -25.74
CA ARG A 7 -37.06 6.30 -24.52
C ARG A 7 -35.69 6.91 -24.84
N ASN A 8 -35.67 8.10 -25.44
CA ASN A 8 -34.40 8.85 -25.62
C ASN A 8 -34.54 10.38 -25.66
N ARG A 9 -35.62 10.97 -25.11
CA ARG A 9 -35.76 12.43 -25.00
C ARG A 9 -35.78 12.96 -23.55
N ASP A 10 -36.10 12.13 -22.57
CA ASP A 10 -36.22 12.58 -21.18
C ASP A 10 -34.90 12.54 -20.38
N PHE A 11 -33.84 11.92 -20.91
CA PHE A 11 -32.53 11.88 -20.25
C PHE A 11 -31.65 13.11 -20.54
N ALA A 12 -31.95 13.89 -21.59
CA ALA A 12 -31.16 15.06 -21.99
C ALA A 12 -31.53 16.35 -21.24
N ILE A 13 -32.74 16.42 -20.65
CA ILE A 13 -33.23 17.62 -19.96
C ILE A 13 -32.83 17.62 -18.46
N ALA A 14 -32.56 16.45 -17.87
CA ALA A 14 -32.15 16.35 -16.47
C ALA A 14 -30.65 16.64 -16.22
N GLN A 15 -29.77 16.46 -17.21
CA GLN A 15 -28.33 16.75 -17.07
C GLN A 15 -27.95 18.23 -17.26
N GLY A 16 -28.78 19.03 -17.93
CA GLY A 16 -28.53 20.47 -18.14
C GLY A 16 -28.82 21.33 -16.90
N ALA A 17 -29.80 20.95 -16.08
CA ALA A 17 -30.24 21.75 -14.93
C ALA A 17 -29.38 21.58 -13.66
N LEU A 18 -28.54 20.53 -13.58
CA LEU A 18 -27.66 20.28 -12.43
C LEU A 18 -26.26 20.89 -12.58
N ARG A 19 -25.81 21.25 -13.80
CA ARG A 19 -24.53 21.95 -14.01
C ARG A 19 -24.56 23.46 -13.72
N GLY A 20 -25.74 24.09 -13.77
CA GLY A 20 -25.88 25.53 -13.54
C GLY A 20 -25.91 25.97 -12.08
N LYS A 21 -26.10 25.06 -11.12
CA LYS A 21 -26.22 25.38 -9.68
C LYS A 21 -25.01 24.99 -8.84
N THR A 22 -24.09 24.17 -9.34
CA THR A 22 -22.86 23.78 -8.62
C THR A 22 -21.71 24.77 -8.80
N ASP A 23 -21.67 25.55 -9.89
CA ASP A 23 -20.61 26.54 -10.11
C ASP A 23 -20.76 27.81 -9.26
N ALA A 24 -21.97 28.10 -8.76
CA ALA A 24 -22.23 29.28 -7.93
C ALA A 24 -21.88 29.11 -6.44
N ILE A 25 -21.70 27.87 -5.96
CA ILE A 25 -21.38 27.59 -4.54
C ILE A 25 -19.87 27.40 -4.33
N TRP A 26 -19.11 27.04 -5.37
CA TRP A 26 -17.67 26.79 -5.26
C TRP A 26 -16.77 28.03 -5.46
N LYS A 27 -17.30 29.13 -6.02
CA LYS A 27 -16.52 30.37 -6.19
C LYS A 27 -16.41 31.25 -4.93
N SER A 28 -17.14 30.97 -3.85
CA SER A 28 -17.08 31.76 -2.61
C SER A 28 -16.29 31.11 -1.46
N ARG A 29 -15.63 29.96 -1.68
CA ARG A 29 -14.99 29.19 -0.60
C ARG A 29 -13.54 28.76 -0.85
N LEU A 30 -12.86 29.38 -1.82
CA LEU A 30 -11.43 29.21 -2.09
C LEU A 30 -10.65 30.44 -1.62
N GLN A 31 -10.68 30.72 -0.31
CA GLN A 31 -9.79 31.71 0.30
C GLN A 31 -9.00 31.22 1.51
N ASN A 32 -9.25 30.01 2.02
CA ASN A 32 -8.46 29.46 3.12
C ASN A 32 -7.88 28.11 2.69
N GLY A 33 -6.55 28.07 2.62
CA GLY A 33 -5.78 26.89 2.27
C GLY A 33 -6.03 25.75 3.26
N ASN A 34 -6.31 24.57 2.71
CA ASN A 34 -5.97 23.28 3.29
C ASN A 34 -6.16 22.21 2.21
N CYS A 35 -5.05 21.59 1.81
CA CYS A 35 -5.01 20.52 0.84
C CYS A 35 -5.35 19.20 1.54
N TRP A 36 -6.42 18.52 1.12
CA TRP A 36 -6.66 17.11 1.42
C TRP A 36 -6.83 16.38 0.09
N VAL A 37 -5.82 15.58 -0.28
CA VAL A 37 -5.88 14.69 -1.44
C VAL A 37 -6.60 13.41 -1.01
N SER A 38 -7.80 13.17 -1.54
CA SER A 38 -8.54 11.93 -1.34
C SER A 38 -8.11 10.86 -2.34
N SER A 39 -8.07 9.61 -1.90
CA SER A 39 -7.54 8.41 -2.53
C SER A 39 -8.28 7.89 -3.79
N VAL A 40 -8.85 8.78 -4.61
CA VAL A 40 -9.56 8.43 -5.86
C VAL A 40 -8.82 8.92 -7.11
N ASP A 41 -7.85 9.83 -6.99
CA ASP A 41 -7.09 10.36 -8.13
C ASP A 41 -5.98 9.43 -8.67
N LEU A 42 -5.74 8.28 -8.01
CA LEU A 42 -4.63 7.38 -8.36
C LEU A 42 -4.98 6.32 -9.42
N VAL A 43 -6.23 6.21 -9.87
CA VAL A 43 -6.66 5.17 -10.84
C VAL A 43 -7.06 5.73 -12.22
N GLU A 44 -7.31 7.04 -12.36
CA GLU A 44 -7.64 7.63 -13.67
C GLU A 44 -6.41 8.07 -14.49
N GLY A 45 -5.21 8.10 -13.89
CA GLY A 45 -3.97 8.51 -14.58
C GLY A 45 -3.38 7.51 -15.58
N MET A 46 -3.94 6.30 -15.72
CA MET A 46 -3.31 5.21 -16.49
C MET A 46 -3.99 4.83 -17.82
N SER A 47 -5.04 5.53 -18.29
CA SER A 47 -5.77 5.07 -19.51
C SER A 47 -6.00 6.10 -20.62
N MET A 48 -5.20 7.16 -20.72
CA MET A 48 -5.37 8.14 -21.80
C MET A 48 -4.07 8.51 -22.50
N ASN A 49 -3.51 7.54 -23.24
CA ASN A 49 -2.58 7.85 -24.32
C ASN A 49 -2.76 6.83 -25.46
N SER A 50 -3.90 6.91 -26.13
CA SER A 50 -4.07 6.33 -27.46
C SER A 50 -4.62 7.41 -28.40
N LYS A 51 -3.93 7.59 -29.54
CA LYS A 51 -4.10 8.64 -30.57
C LYS A 51 -3.40 9.94 -30.14
N ILE A 52 -2.29 10.38 -30.76
CA ILE A 52 -2.04 10.54 -32.19
C ILE A 52 -0.53 10.37 -32.40
N GLN A 53 -0.11 9.39 -33.21
CA GLN A 53 1.24 9.39 -33.79
C GLN A 53 1.31 10.54 -34.80
N ALA A 54 1.63 11.74 -34.32
CA ALA A 54 2.18 12.77 -35.18
C ALA A 54 3.55 12.26 -35.66
N ALA A 55 3.78 12.27 -36.97
CA ALA A 55 5.09 11.98 -37.53
C ALA A 55 6.13 12.85 -36.79
N PRO A 56 7.29 12.28 -36.40
CA PRO A 56 8.29 13.03 -35.65
C PRO A 56 8.63 14.33 -36.38
N GLU A 57 8.75 15.46 -35.67
CA GLU A 57 8.97 16.80 -36.26
C GLU A 57 10.11 16.83 -37.30
N TRP A 58 11.09 15.93 -37.15
CA TRP A 58 12.21 15.71 -38.06
C TRP A 58 11.79 15.29 -39.48
N ASP A 59 10.74 14.49 -39.65
CA ASP A 59 10.28 14.02 -40.98
C ASP A 59 9.68 15.17 -41.81
N VAL A 60 8.99 16.11 -41.14
CA VAL A 60 8.39 17.29 -41.78
C VAL A 60 9.47 18.27 -42.23
N GLU A 61 10.49 18.49 -41.40
CA GLU A 61 11.61 19.38 -41.71
C GLU A 61 12.47 18.84 -42.87
N ILE A 62 12.71 17.53 -42.92
CA ILE A 62 13.43 16.88 -44.04
C ILE A 62 12.65 17.04 -45.35
N GLN A 63 11.33 16.85 -45.34
CA GLN A 63 10.49 17.03 -46.54
C GLN A 63 10.49 18.48 -47.02
N ARG A 64 10.42 19.45 -46.12
CA ARG A 64 10.47 20.88 -46.45
C ARG A 64 11.77 21.27 -47.14
N ARG A 65 12.90 20.78 -46.64
CA ARG A 65 14.23 21.06 -47.23
C ARG A 65 14.41 20.42 -48.60
N ARG A 66 13.93 19.20 -48.77
CA ARG A 66 13.92 18.51 -50.07
C ARG A 66 13.10 19.27 -51.12
N ASP A 67 11.99 19.88 -50.71
CA ASP A 67 11.18 20.70 -51.61
C ASP A 67 11.89 22.01 -52.02
N VAL A 68 12.55 22.67 -51.06
CA VAL A 68 13.39 23.86 -51.33
C VAL A 68 14.55 23.52 -52.27
N LEU A 69 15.21 22.39 -52.04
CA LEU A 69 16.28 21.86 -52.90
C LEU A 69 15.81 21.65 -54.33
N LEU A 70 14.69 20.92 -54.50
CA LEU A 70 14.11 20.65 -55.81
C LEU A 70 13.76 21.96 -56.53
N HIS A 71 13.23 22.94 -55.81
CA HIS A 71 12.90 24.24 -56.38
C HIS A 71 14.14 24.95 -56.94
N TYR A 72 15.24 24.98 -56.19
CA TYR A 72 16.50 25.57 -56.67
C TYR A 72 17.09 24.78 -57.84
N MET A 73 17.02 23.44 -57.84
CA MET A 73 17.49 22.62 -58.96
C MET A 73 16.67 22.82 -60.24
N LEU A 74 15.35 22.94 -60.12
CA LEU A 74 14.48 23.26 -61.25
C LEU A 74 14.75 24.68 -61.75
N LEU A 75 14.95 25.66 -60.86
CA LEU A 75 15.31 27.03 -61.24
C LEU A 75 16.64 27.08 -62.01
N THR A 76 17.68 26.40 -61.51
CA THR A 76 18.96 26.33 -62.22
C THR A 76 18.83 25.61 -63.56
N ALA A 77 17.96 24.60 -63.67
CA ALA A 77 17.64 23.96 -64.94
C ALA A 77 16.86 24.83 -65.92
N VAL A 78 15.96 25.70 -65.46
CA VAL A 78 15.31 26.69 -66.31
C VAL A 78 16.34 27.71 -66.82
N VAL A 79 17.17 28.28 -65.94
CA VAL A 79 18.16 29.29 -66.33
C VAL A 79 19.24 28.68 -67.24
N GLY A 80 19.80 27.53 -66.87
CA GLY A 80 20.81 26.84 -67.66
C GLY A 80 20.25 26.27 -68.97
N GLY A 81 19.02 25.77 -68.96
CA GLY A 81 18.34 25.29 -70.17
C GLY A 81 18.09 26.41 -71.17
N LEU A 82 17.75 27.63 -70.72
CA LEU A 82 17.59 28.79 -71.59
C LEU A 82 18.91 29.14 -72.29
N ALA A 83 20.01 29.16 -71.53
CA ALA A 83 21.34 29.39 -72.07
C ALA A 83 21.73 28.29 -73.08
N ALA A 84 21.41 27.02 -72.79
CA ALA A 84 21.65 25.91 -73.69
C ALA A 84 20.83 26.01 -74.99
N VAL A 85 19.56 26.44 -74.92
CA VAL A 85 18.72 26.67 -76.11
C VAL A 85 19.28 27.81 -76.96
N ILE A 86 19.65 28.93 -76.34
CA ILE A 86 20.24 30.09 -77.05
C ILE A 86 21.54 29.67 -77.75
N LEU A 87 22.43 28.97 -77.04
CA LEU A 87 23.70 28.55 -77.63
C LEU A 87 23.50 27.52 -78.74
N SER A 88 22.57 26.58 -78.55
CA SER A 88 22.22 25.59 -79.58
C SER A 88 21.65 26.29 -80.82
N ALA A 89 20.81 27.31 -80.65
CA ALA A 89 20.28 28.12 -81.75
C ALA A 89 21.40 28.85 -82.51
N VAL A 90 22.33 29.48 -81.80
CA VAL A 90 23.51 30.13 -82.39
C VAL A 90 24.35 29.12 -83.17
N SER A 91 24.65 27.97 -82.58
CA SER A 91 25.43 26.92 -83.25
C SER A 91 24.73 26.41 -84.51
N MET A 92 23.44 26.06 -84.43
CA MET A 92 22.70 25.49 -85.55
C MET A 92 22.53 26.49 -86.70
N SER A 93 22.35 27.78 -86.38
CA SER A 93 22.28 28.87 -87.37
C SER A 93 23.57 29.05 -88.17
N ALA A 94 24.72 28.63 -87.62
CA ALA A 94 26.01 28.70 -88.30
C ALA A 94 26.26 27.53 -89.28
N TYR A 95 25.58 26.39 -89.11
CA TYR A 95 25.83 25.17 -89.89
C TYR A 95 24.69 24.77 -90.85
N MET A 96 23.46 25.24 -90.63
CA MET A 96 22.29 24.87 -91.45
C MET A 96 21.76 26.05 -92.31
N ASN A 97 21.25 25.72 -93.49
CA ASN A 97 20.65 26.68 -94.44
C ASN A 97 19.43 27.41 -93.83
N THR A 98 19.17 28.65 -94.25
CA THR A 98 18.33 29.64 -93.52
C THR A 98 16.86 29.24 -93.25
N SER A 99 16.31 28.19 -93.87
CA SER A 99 14.88 27.82 -93.75
C SER A 99 14.56 26.64 -92.83
N GLU A 100 15.52 25.80 -92.41
CA GLU A 100 15.22 24.54 -91.68
C GLU A 100 15.71 24.48 -90.22
N TRP A 101 16.61 25.36 -89.80
CA TRP A 101 17.23 25.30 -88.46
C TRP A 101 16.23 25.50 -87.30
N TRP A 102 15.16 26.27 -87.51
CA TRP A 102 14.14 26.54 -86.48
C TRP A 102 13.31 25.29 -86.16
N ILE A 103 13.07 24.42 -87.15
CA ILE A 103 12.35 23.16 -86.95
C ILE A 103 13.17 22.23 -86.06
N ALA A 104 14.48 22.19 -86.26
CA ALA A 104 15.39 21.40 -85.43
C ALA A 104 15.52 21.93 -83.98
N MET A 105 15.17 23.21 -83.73
CA MET A 105 15.16 23.82 -82.39
C MET A 105 13.87 23.57 -81.60
N LEU A 106 12.76 23.25 -82.26
CA LEU A 106 11.47 22.98 -81.61
C LEU A 106 11.54 21.98 -80.44
N PRO A 107 12.21 20.82 -80.54
CA PRO A 107 12.28 19.89 -79.41
C PRO A 107 13.08 20.42 -78.21
N PHE A 108 14.14 21.21 -78.45
CA PHE A 108 14.92 21.84 -77.37
C PHE A 108 14.11 22.91 -76.65
N PHE A 109 13.39 23.75 -77.42
CA PHE A 109 12.50 24.76 -76.88
C PHE A 109 11.32 24.14 -76.12
N ALA A 110 10.69 23.10 -76.67
CA ALA A 110 9.60 22.37 -76.01
C ALA A 110 10.06 21.71 -74.69
N GLY A 111 11.25 21.09 -74.69
CA GLY A 111 11.86 20.55 -73.48
C GLY A 111 12.09 21.61 -72.41
N TRP A 112 12.63 22.77 -72.80
CA TRP A 112 12.85 23.89 -71.89
C TRP A 112 11.55 24.46 -71.30
N VAL A 113 10.52 24.66 -72.14
CA VAL A 113 9.19 25.11 -71.70
C VAL A 113 8.57 24.11 -70.72
N ALA A 114 8.73 22.80 -70.94
CA ALA A 114 8.24 21.79 -70.02
C ALA A 114 8.87 21.91 -68.62
N VAL A 115 10.17 22.18 -68.53
CA VAL A 115 10.86 22.45 -67.23
C VAL A 115 10.33 23.73 -66.59
N LEU A 116 10.14 24.80 -67.38
CA LEU A 116 9.62 26.07 -66.91
C LEU A 116 8.20 25.93 -66.34
N VAL A 117 7.34 25.16 -67.00
CA VAL A 117 5.98 24.87 -66.54
C VAL A 117 6.00 24.10 -65.22
N VAL A 118 6.81 23.03 -65.11
CA VAL A 118 6.91 22.24 -63.88
C VAL A 118 7.53 23.04 -62.72
N TRP A 119 8.45 23.96 -63.01
CA TRP A 119 9.01 24.88 -62.03
C TRP A 119 7.98 25.92 -61.53
N ALA A 120 7.22 26.53 -62.45
CA ALA A 120 6.24 27.58 -62.12
C ALA A 120 4.96 27.03 -61.48
N TRP A 121 4.59 25.78 -61.77
CA TRP A 121 3.33 25.20 -61.33
C TRP A 121 3.42 24.67 -59.89
N ARG A 122 2.94 25.49 -58.95
CA ARG A 122 2.92 25.17 -57.51
C ARG A 122 1.91 24.09 -57.08
N GLY A 123 0.99 23.69 -57.95
CA GLY A 123 -0.05 22.69 -57.66
C GLY A 123 0.39 21.23 -57.81
N LEU A 124 1.57 20.98 -58.41
CA LEU A 124 2.09 19.63 -58.58
C LEU A 124 2.72 19.13 -57.27
N GLY A 125 2.32 17.94 -56.83
CA GLY A 125 2.91 17.30 -55.65
C GLY A 125 4.42 17.05 -55.82
N TYR A 126 5.17 17.14 -54.72
CA TYR A 126 6.63 16.97 -54.69
C TYR A 126 7.12 15.75 -55.49
N ARG A 127 6.51 14.58 -55.27
CA ARG A 127 6.90 13.33 -55.95
C ARG A 127 6.81 13.42 -57.47
N VAL A 128 5.78 14.08 -58.00
CA VAL A 128 5.58 14.23 -59.45
C VAL A 128 6.64 15.15 -60.05
N ARG A 129 6.94 16.27 -59.39
CA ARG A 129 7.98 17.21 -59.81
C ARG A 129 9.37 16.56 -59.82
N VAL A 130 9.70 15.78 -58.79
CA VAL A 130 10.97 15.05 -58.71
C VAL A 130 11.08 14.00 -59.80
N LEU A 131 10.04 13.17 -59.99
CA LEU A 131 10.05 12.13 -61.02
C LEU A 131 10.16 12.72 -62.43
N PHE A 132 9.47 13.84 -62.69
CA PHE A 132 9.61 14.57 -63.94
C PHE A 132 11.06 15.03 -64.15
N PHE A 133 11.67 15.65 -63.14
CA PHE A 133 13.04 16.15 -63.23
C PHE A 133 14.06 15.01 -63.47
N ILE A 134 13.96 13.92 -62.69
CA ILE A 134 14.83 12.74 -62.86
C ILE A 134 14.62 12.09 -64.23
N SER A 135 13.37 11.97 -64.68
CA SER A 135 13.05 11.37 -65.98
C SER A 135 13.58 12.22 -67.14
N LEU A 136 13.52 13.55 -67.02
CA LEU A 136 14.09 14.47 -68.01
C LEU A 136 15.61 14.32 -68.11
N VAL A 137 16.30 14.32 -66.97
CA VAL A 137 17.76 14.12 -66.90
C VAL A 137 18.15 12.76 -67.48
N TYR A 138 17.36 11.72 -67.21
CA TYR A 138 17.57 10.38 -67.76
C TYR A 138 17.36 10.33 -69.28
N MET A 139 16.27 10.90 -69.78
CA MET A 139 16.01 10.96 -71.22
C MET A 139 17.14 11.73 -71.94
N LEU A 140 17.56 12.88 -71.38
CA LEU A 140 18.68 13.65 -71.92
C LEU A 140 19.99 12.85 -71.92
N GLY A 141 20.28 12.14 -70.82
CA GLY A 141 21.42 11.24 -70.71
C GLY A 141 21.41 10.14 -71.77
N CYS A 142 20.27 9.49 -72.00
CA CYS A 142 20.11 8.46 -73.03
C CYS A 142 20.27 9.01 -74.45
N ILE A 143 19.70 10.18 -74.76
CA ILE A 143 19.85 10.83 -76.08
C ILE A 143 21.31 11.19 -76.34
N LEU A 144 21.98 11.79 -75.35
CA LEU A 144 23.40 12.14 -75.46
C LEU A 144 24.29 10.90 -75.55
N PHE A 145 23.95 9.82 -74.84
CA PHE A 145 24.67 8.55 -74.91
C PHE A 145 24.48 7.86 -76.28
N ALA A 146 23.27 7.90 -76.84
CA ALA A 146 23.00 7.35 -78.18
C ALA A 146 23.81 8.07 -79.26
N ARG A 147 24.00 9.39 -79.14
CA ARG A 147 24.79 10.20 -80.09
C ARG A 147 26.30 10.04 -79.90
N GLY A 148 26.79 10.14 -78.67
CA GLY A 148 28.22 10.17 -78.35
C GLY A 148 28.85 8.82 -77.99
N GLY A 149 28.05 7.79 -77.73
CA GLY A 149 28.50 6.49 -77.26
C GLY A 149 29.19 6.53 -75.90
N LEU A 150 29.96 5.48 -75.59
CA LEU A 150 30.79 5.35 -74.38
C LEU A 150 31.81 6.50 -74.15
N PRO A 151 32.46 7.08 -75.19
CA PRO A 151 33.36 8.21 -74.97
C PRO A 151 32.64 9.54 -74.76
N GLY A 152 31.38 9.68 -75.19
CA GLY A 152 30.62 10.94 -75.13
C GLY A 152 30.11 11.34 -73.74
N SER A 153 29.59 12.55 -73.65
CA SER A 153 29.10 13.20 -72.42
C SER A 153 27.86 12.56 -71.79
N GLY A 154 27.12 11.71 -72.51
CA GLY A 154 25.93 11.02 -72.00
C GLY A 154 26.19 10.18 -70.75
N ARG A 155 27.41 9.65 -70.59
CA ARG A 155 27.83 8.90 -69.40
C ARG A 155 27.75 9.72 -68.11
N VAL A 156 28.13 10.99 -68.18
CA VAL A 156 28.21 11.88 -67.01
C VAL A 156 26.79 12.24 -66.54
N TRP A 157 25.88 12.46 -67.48
CA TRP A 157 24.47 12.68 -67.20
C TRP A 157 23.78 11.46 -66.59
N LEU A 158 24.08 10.26 -67.08
CA LEU A 158 23.56 9.02 -66.49
C LEU A 158 24.11 8.78 -65.08
N LEU A 159 25.40 9.06 -64.82
CA LEU A 159 26.01 8.91 -63.49
C LEU A 159 25.55 9.97 -62.47
N LEU A 160 24.94 11.07 -62.91
CA LEU A 160 24.36 12.08 -62.01
C LEU A 160 23.04 11.62 -61.38
N LEU A 161 22.31 10.73 -62.05
CA LEU A 161 20.97 10.29 -61.63
C LEU A 161 20.92 9.57 -60.27
N PRO A 162 21.86 8.67 -59.90
CA PRO A 162 21.88 8.05 -58.58
C PRO A 162 22.04 9.06 -57.47
N VAL A 163 22.85 10.09 -57.71
CA VAL A 163 23.09 11.17 -56.76
C VAL A 163 21.82 12.00 -56.60
N LEU A 164 21.17 12.39 -57.71
CA LEU A 164 19.90 13.13 -57.67
C LEU A 164 18.78 12.33 -57.00
N ALA A 165 18.64 11.04 -57.32
CA ALA A 165 17.64 10.17 -56.72
C ALA A 165 17.92 9.93 -55.23
N PHE A 166 19.18 9.78 -54.83
CA PHE A 166 19.59 9.66 -53.42
C PHE A 166 19.18 10.91 -52.63
N VAL A 167 19.46 12.10 -53.16
CA VAL A 167 19.24 13.36 -52.47
C VAL A 167 17.75 13.70 -52.39
N LEU A 168 17.03 13.55 -53.50
CA LEU A 168 15.63 13.96 -53.60
C LEU A 168 14.64 12.91 -53.07
N LEU A 169 14.94 11.62 -53.24
CA LEU A 169 14.02 10.52 -52.90
C LEU A 169 14.57 9.55 -51.84
N GLY A 170 15.81 9.72 -51.40
CA GLY A 170 16.45 8.92 -50.34
C GLY A 170 17.26 7.71 -50.85
N LEU A 171 17.91 7.03 -49.90
CA LEU A 171 18.89 5.96 -50.17
C LEU A 171 18.37 4.84 -51.08
N ARG A 172 17.16 4.36 -50.84
CA ARG A 172 16.56 3.27 -51.63
C ARG A 172 16.39 3.65 -53.10
N SER A 173 15.96 4.88 -53.36
CA SER A 173 15.75 5.40 -54.72
C SER A 173 17.08 5.63 -55.46
N GLY A 174 18.12 6.06 -54.73
CA GLY A 174 19.49 6.13 -55.26
C GLY A 174 20.00 4.78 -55.76
N ILE A 175 19.84 3.73 -54.94
CA ILE A 175 20.25 2.36 -55.31
C ILE A 175 19.46 1.86 -56.52
N VAL A 176 18.13 2.01 -56.52
CA VAL A 176 17.26 1.59 -57.64
C VAL A 176 17.66 2.28 -58.94
N SER A 177 17.88 3.60 -58.91
CA SER A 177 18.32 4.33 -60.10
C SER A 177 19.71 3.87 -60.58
N GLY A 178 20.63 3.54 -59.67
CA GLY A 178 21.92 2.93 -60.00
C GLY A 178 21.78 1.61 -60.78
N VAL A 179 20.86 0.74 -60.36
CA VAL A 179 20.55 -0.51 -61.08
C VAL A 179 19.97 -0.21 -62.46
N VAL A 180 19.02 0.73 -62.56
CA VAL A 180 18.42 1.14 -63.85
C VAL A 180 19.48 1.65 -64.81
N ILE A 181 20.45 2.44 -64.33
CA ILE A 181 21.55 2.93 -65.16
C ILE A 181 22.46 1.78 -65.57
N GLY A 182 22.83 0.87 -64.66
CA GLY A 182 23.61 -0.31 -65.00
C GLY A 182 22.97 -1.14 -66.12
N LEU A 183 21.65 -1.37 -66.04
CA LEU A 183 20.88 -2.03 -67.10
C LEU A 183 20.86 -1.21 -68.40
N THR A 184 20.76 0.12 -68.30
CA THR A 184 20.83 1.03 -69.45
C THR A 184 22.18 0.91 -70.15
N TYR A 185 23.29 0.91 -69.41
CA TYR A 185 24.64 0.71 -69.97
C TYR A 185 24.78 -0.64 -70.67
N ILE A 186 24.28 -1.71 -70.05
CA ILE A 186 24.30 -3.06 -70.64
C ILE A 186 23.49 -3.07 -71.93
N PHE A 187 22.29 -2.47 -71.93
CA PHE A 187 21.45 -2.35 -73.12
C PHE A 187 22.16 -1.62 -74.26
N PHE A 188 22.72 -0.44 -73.98
CA PHE A 188 23.45 0.33 -75.00
C PHE A 188 24.72 -0.41 -75.47
N ALA A 189 25.43 -1.11 -74.59
CA ALA A 189 26.60 -1.92 -74.96
C ALA A 189 26.22 -3.06 -75.91
N ILE A 190 25.10 -3.76 -75.64
CA ILE A 190 24.56 -4.81 -76.53
C ILE A 190 24.13 -4.21 -77.86
N ALA A 191 23.41 -3.09 -77.81
CA ALA A 191 22.87 -2.44 -79.01
C ALA A 191 23.99 -1.92 -79.95
N ILE A 192 25.07 -1.36 -79.39
CA ILE A 192 26.27 -0.98 -80.16
C ILE A 192 26.95 -2.23 -80.73
N ASN A 193 27.14 -3.29 -79.93
CA ASN A 193 27.78 -4.53 -80.38
C ASN A 193 26.98 -5.26 -81.47
N ARG A 194 25.65 -5.17 -81.45
CA ARG A 194 24.73 -5.72 -82.46
C ARG A 194 24.51 -4.76 -83.65
N ALA A 195 25.20 -3.63 -83.68
CA ALA A 195 25.09 -2.60 -84.71
C ALA A 195 23.66 -2.05 -84.91
N TRP A 196 22.85 -2.02 -83.85
CA TRP A 196 21.49 -1.45 -83.89
C TRP A 196 21.51 0.07 -84.13
N PHE A 197 22.57 0.75 -83.71
CA PHE A 197 22.90 2.12 -84.07
C PHE A 197 24.42 2.30 -83.99
N VAL A 198 24.96 3.23 -84.78
CA VAL A 198 26.39 3.59 -84.76
C VAL A 198 26.51 5.01 -84.20
N PRO A 199 27.22 5.21 -83.06
CA PRO A 199 27.42 6.55 -82.50
C PRO A 199 28.14 7.47 -83.49
N GLN A 200 27.67 8.72 -83.63
CA GLN A 200 28.22 9.69 -84.59
C GLN A 200 29.70 10.00 -84.34
N VAL A 201 30.16 9.94 -83.08
CA VAL A 201 31.55 10.23 -82.69
C VAL A 201 32.52 9.09 -83.02
N ALA A 202 32.03 7.88 -83.32
CA ALA A 202 32.88 6.73 -83.61
C ALA A 202 33.53 6.76 -85.00
N GLN A 203 33.10 7.64 -85.91
CA GLN A 203 33.63 7.73 -87.27
C GLN A 203 34.78 8.74 -87.44
N ASP A 204 35.06 9.59 -86.45
CA ASP A 204 36.04 10.68 -86.59
C ASP A 204 36.94 10.78 -85.35
N LEU A 205 37.89 9.85 -85.19
CA LEU A 205 38.86 9.85 -84.08
C LEU A 205 39.84 11.04 -84.10
N GLY A 206 39.84 11.86 -85.16
CA GLY A 206 40.77 12.98 -85.36
C GLY A 206 40.22 14.38 -85.07
N ALA A 207 38.91 14.53 -84.86
CA ALA A 207 38.33 15.81 -84.48
C ALA A 207 38.49 16.01 -82.98
N LEU A 208 39.33 16.97 -82.56
CA LEU A 208 39.32 17.51 -81.20
C LEU A 208 37.86 17.76 -80.83
N ILE A 209 37.36 17.00 -79.85
CA ILE A 209 36.03 17.16 -79.26
C ILE A 209 35.80 18.67 -79.07
N PRO A 210 34.74 19.28 -79.61
CA PRO A 210 34.54 20.73 -79.46
C PRO A 210 34.39 21.03 -77.97
N LEU A 211 35.47 21.53 -77.35
CA LEU A 211 35.55 21.84 -75.91
C LEU A 211 34.38 22.72 -75.44
N ARG A 212 33.80 23.50 -76.35
CA ARG A 212 32.66 24.38 -76.13
C ARG A 212 31.42 23.62 -75.62
N ASP A 213 31.05 22.51 -76.24
CA ASP A 213 29.75 21.86 -75.97
C ASP A 213 29.85 20.88 -74.77
N GLU A 214 31.01 20.25 -74.55
CA GLU A 214 31.25 19.42 -73.36
C GLU A 214 31.51 20.25 -72.09
N GLY A 215 32.15 21.41 -72.21
CA GLY A 215 32.44 22.29 -71.07
C GLY A 215 31.18 22.79 -70.36
N ILE A 216 30.09 23.02 -71.10
CA ILE A 216 28.82 23.52 -70.54
C ILE A 216 28.08 22.42 -69.78
N SER A 217 28.04 21.21 -70.34
CA SER A 217 27.47 20.05 -69.64
C SER A 217 28.24 19.78 -68.35
N PHE A 218 29.57 19.87 -68.38
CA PHE A 218 30.40 19.70 -67.19
C PHE A 218 30.13 20.79 -66.14
N LEU A 219 30.12 22.06 -66.52
CA LEU A 219 29.83 23.17 -65.62
C LEU A 219 28.46 23.03 -64.96
N PHE A 220 27.45 22.63 -65.74
CA PHE A 220 26.09 22.46 -65.26
C PHE A 220 25.98 21.34 -64.22
N ILE A 221 26.67 20.22 -64.44
CA ILE A 221 26.75 19.10 -63.49
C ILE A 221 27.48 19.51 -62.22
N VAL A 222 28.58 20.26 -62.34
CA VAL A 222 29.32 20.79 -61.18
C VAL A 222 28.43 21.72 -60.36
N ILE A 223 27.65 22.61 -60.98
CA ILE A 223 26.72 23.49 -60.27
C ILE A 223 25.65 22.68 -59.53
N ILE A 224 25.04 21.68 -60.18
CA ILE A 224 24.04 20.80 -59.55
C ILE A 224 24.65 20.06 -58.37
N LEU A 225 25.86 19.52 -58.52
CA LEU A 225 26.55 18.79 -57.48
C LEU A 225 26.91 19.69 -56.28
N ILE A 226 27.39 20.91 -56.53
CA ILE A 226 27.71 21.90 -55.48
C ILE A 226 26.44 22.28 -54.70
N VAL A 227 25.34 22.57 -55.39
CA VAL A 227 24.05 22.89 -54.76
C VAL A 227 23.57 21.72 -53.90
N SER A 228 23.68 20.51 -54.44
CA SER A 228 23.30 19.28 -53.74
C SER A 228 24.16 19.02 -52.49
N LEU A 229 25.48 19.14 -52.62
CA LEU A 229 26.43 18.89 -51.53
C LEU A 229 26.30 19.94 -50.42
N ARG A 230 26.10 21.20 -50.79
CA ARG A 230 25.91 22.31 -49.83
C ARG A 230 24.64 22.11 -48.99
N SER A 231 23.55 21.67 -49.60
CA SER A 231 22.32 21.41 -48.84
C SER A 231 22.45 20.20 -47.92
N PHE A 232 23.11 19.14 -48.39
CA PHE A 232 23.37 17.96 -47.56
C PHE A 232 24.24 18.30 -46.34
N SER A 233 25.30 19.09 -46.51
CA SER A 233 26.18 19.45 -45.39
C SER A 233 25.49 20.31 -44.33
N GLN A 234 24.64 21.25 -44.75
CA GLN A 234 23.85 22.08 -43.83
C GLN A 234 22.81 21.26 -43.05
N GLY A 235 22.14 20.30 -43.71
CA GLY A 235 21.20 19.39 -43.05
C GLY A 235 21.87 18.48 -42.02
N TRP A 236 23.08 18.00 -42.31
CA TRP A 236 23.81 17.12 -41.40
C TRP A 236 24.29 17.85 -40.14
N LEU A 237 24.77 19.10 -40.27
CA LEU A 237 25.26 19.89 -39.14
C LEU A 237 24.17 20.22 -38.12
N GLU A 238 22.94 20.50 -38.59
CA GLU A 238 21.81 20.82 -37.71
C GLU A 238 21.22 19.58 -37.04
N SER A 239 21.23 18.43 -37.72
CA SER A 239 20.88 17.15 -37.11
C SER A 239 21.81 16.80 -35.95
N LEU A 240 23.12 17.07 -36.09
CA LEU A 240 24.10 16.88 -35.00
C LEU A 240 23.84 17.81 -33.81
N LYS A 241 23.42 19.07 -34.07
CA LYS A 241 23.03 19.99 -32.99
C LYS A 241 21.80 19.51 -32.24
N GLY A 242 20.79 18.98 -32.93
CA GLY A 242 19.58 18.43 -32.30
C GLY A 242 19.84 17.25 -31.37
N MET A 243 20.78 16.37 -31.71
CA MET A 243 21.19 15.26 -30.82
C MET A 243 21.73 15.75 -29.47
N SER A 244 22.46 16.87 -29.44
CA SER A 244 22.99 17.44 -28.20
C SER A 244 21.91 17.98 -27.25
N VAL A 245 20.75 18.38 -27.78
CA VAL A 245 19.61 18.87 -26.99
C VAL A 245 18.83 17.69 -26.42
N ALA A 246 18.53 16.69 -27.26
CA ALA A 246 17.89 15.45 -26.81
C ALA A 246 18.72 14.72 -25.74
N GLN A 247 20.05 14.71 -25.87
CA GLN A 247 20.93 14.11 -24.87
C GLN A 247 20.95 14.88 -23.54
N ARG A 248 20.79 16.21 -23.57
CA ARG A 248 20.64 17.03 -22.36
C ARG A 248 19.32 16.78 -21.66
N GLU A 249 18.23 16.70 -22.40
CA GLU A 249 16.91 16.39 -21.84
C GLU A 249 16.88 14.99 -21.20
N LEU A 250 17.48 13.99 -21.87
CA LEU A 250 17.56 12.64 -21.34
C LEU A 250 18.34 12.60 -20.02
N ARG A 251 19.50 13.29 -19.96
CA ARG A 251 20.31 13.41 -18.74
C ARG A 251 19.59 14.14 -17.60
N ALA A 252 18.80 15.16 -17.91
CA ALA A 252 17.98 15.84 -16.92
C ALA A 252 16.92 14.89 -16.33
N LYS A 253 16.22 14.12 -17.17
CA LYS A 253 15.26 13.10 -16.71
C LYS A 253 15.91 11.99 -15.90
N THR A 254 17.14 11.57 -16.24
CA THR A 254 17.84 10.53 -15.46
C THR A 254 18.21 11.01 -14.06
N ARG A 255 18.70 12.25 -13.93
CA ARG A 255 18.97 12.85 -12.61
C ARG A 255 17.72 12.99 -11.76
N ASP A 256 16.61 13.41 -12.36
CA ASP A 256 15.35 13.59 -11.64
C ASP A 256 14.81 12.25 -11.08
N LEU A 257 14.95 11.18 -11.88
CA LEU A 257 14.66 9.82 -11.46
C LEU A 257 15.59 9.34 -10.32
N GLU A 258 16.89 9.62 -10.39
CA GLU A 258 17.84 9.28 -9.31
C GLU A 258 17.48 9.95 -7.99
N VAL A 259 17.20 11.26 -8.00
CA VAL A 259 16.81 12.02 -6.80
C VAL A 259 15.51 11.48 -6.20
N THR A 260 14.51 11.18 -7.04
CA THR A 260 13.23 10.63 -6.58
C THR A 260 13.41 9.23 -5.97
N ASN A 261 14.29 8.41 -6.54
CA ASN A 261 14.58 7.07 -6.03
C ASN A 261 15.29 7.11 -4.68
N GLU A 262 16.25 8.02 -4.50
CA GLU A 262 16.90 8.24 -3.20
C GLU A 262 15.91 8.69 -2.12
N GLN A 263 14.97 9.58 -2.45
CA GLN A 263 13.92 9.99 -1.51
C GLN A 263 13.01 8.82 -1.11
N LEU A 264 12.59 8.00 -2.07
CA LEU A 264 11.80 6.79 -1.83
C LEU A 264 12.55 5.80 -0.93
N GLN A 265 13.85 5.59 -1.16
CA GLN A 265 14.67 4.73 -0.31
C GLN A 265 14.79 5.25 1.12
N ARG A 266 15.03 6.56 1.31
CA ARG A 266 15.06 7.18 2.64
C ARG A 266 13.72 7.04 3.37
N GLN A 267 12.61 7.22 2.66
CA GLN A 267 11.27 7.06 3.24
C GLN A 267 10.98 5.61 3.61
N SER A 268 11.36 4.64 2.77
CA SER A 268 11.25 3.22 3.07
C SER A 268 12.11 2.81 4.28
N ALA A 269 13.35 3.30 4.37
CA ALA A 269 14.22 3.03 5.51
C ALA A 269 13.64 3.61 6.81
N LYS A 270 13.10 4.83 6.77
CA LYS A 270 12.41 5.46 7.91
C LYS A 270 11.22 4.62 8.38
N LEU A 271 10.38 4.15 7.45
CA LEU A 271 9.23 3.28 7.77
C LEU A 271 9.66 1.92 8.36
N GLN A 272 10.74 1.31 7.87
CA GLN A 272 11.25 0.04 8.40
C GLN A 272 11.73 0.15 9.85
N THR A 273 12.43 1.24 10.21
CA THR A 273 12.87 1.49 11.60
C THR A 273 11.66 1.68 12.53
N THR A 274 10.65 2.45 12.11
CA THR A 274 9.40 2.61 12.86
C THR A 274 8.68 1.27 13.06
N THR A 275 8.66 0.41 12.04
CA THR A 275 7.99 -0.90 12.10
C THR A 275 8.71 -1.87 13.03
N LYS A 276 10.05 -1.84 13.08
CA LYS A 276 10.83 -2.68 14.02
C LYS A 276 10.56 -2.33 15.48
N ILE A 277 10.45 -1.04 15.79
CA ILE A 277 10.12 -0.56 17.14
C ILE A 277 8.66 -0.91 17.51
N ALA A 278 7.73 -0.73 16.57
CA ALA A 278 6.34 -1.13 16.76
C ALA A 278 6.18 -2.64 17.00
N HIS A 279 6.95 -3.48 16.32
CA HIS A 279 6.93 -4.93 16.53
C HIS A 279 7.46 -5.35 17.90
N ALA A 280 8.56 -4.74 18.37
CA ALA A 280 9.11 -5.01 19.71
C ALA A 280 8.09 -4.66 20.81
N GLY A 281 7.34 -3.56 20.65
CA GLY A 281 6.29 -3.16 21.57
C GLY A 281 5.08 -4.10 21.61
N SER A 282 4.79 -4.81 20.50
CA SER A 282 3.66 -5.76 20.42
C SER A 282 3.94 -7.12 21.05
N SER A 283 5.21 -7.50 21.19
CA SER A 283 5.64 -8.78 21.76
C SER A 283 5.78 -8.77 23.28
N ILE A 284 5.92 -7.60 23.90
CA ILE A 284 6.15 -7.45 25.34
C ILE A 284 4.83 -7.05 26.01
N LEU A 285 4.13 -8.06 26.55
CA LEU A 285 2.84 -7.89 27.23
C LEU A 285 2.97 -7.42 28.70
N ASP A 286 4.19 -7.42 29.25
CA ASP A 286 4.47 -6.85 30.57
C ASP A 286 4.83 -5.35 30.44
N PRO A 287 4.01 -4.43 30.98
CA PRO A 287 4.28 -2.99 30.94
C PRO A 287 5.64 -2.63 31.51
N GLY A 288 6.10 -3.30 32.58
CA GLY A 288 7.38 -2.98 33.23
C GLY A 288 8.56 -3.28 32.31
N MET A 289 8.58 -4.46 31.70
CA MET A 289 9.61 -4.83 30.72
C MET A 289 9.51 -4.00 29.44
N LEU A 290 8.29 -3.67 29.00
CA LEU A 290 8.07 -2.83 27.82
C LEU A 290 8.63 -1.42 28.01
N PHE A 291 8.42 -0.81 29.18
CA PHE A 291 8.88 0.55 29.44
C PHE A 291 10.42 0.64 29.41
N ALA A 292 11.10 -0.34 30.02
CA ALA A 292 12.57 -0.40 30.05
C ALA A 292 13.15 -0.57 28.63
N GLU A 293 12.65 -1.55 27.87
CA GLU A 293 13.12 -1.79 26.50
C GLU A 293 12.88 -0.57 25.60
N VAL A 294 11.75 0.12 25.74
CA VAL A 294 11.45 1.33 24.97
C VAL A 294 12.48 2.43 25.22
N VAL A 295 12.79 2.75 26.48
CA VAL A 295 13.71 3.85 26.78
C VAL A 295 15.14 3.51 26.34
N ASP A 296 15.56 2.25 26.48
CA ASP A 296 16.87 1.78 26.02
C ASP A 296 16.99 1.85 24.50
N ARG A 297 15.96 1.42 23.75
CA ARG A 297 15.96 1.49 22.28
C ARG A 297 15.96 2.92 21.75
N VAL A 298 15.24 3.83 22.41
CA VAL A 298 15.27 5.26 22.06
C VAL A 298 16.65 5.84 22.35
N GLN A 299 17.31 5.46 23.44
CA GLN A 299 18.68 5.90 23.69
C GLN A 299 19.66 5.37 22.63
N GLU A 300 19.65 4.07 22.36
CA GLU A 300 20.52 3.43 21.35
C GLU A 300 20.31 4.02 19.94
N GLY A 301 19.04 4.22 19.55
CA GLY A 301 18.69 4.70 18.21
C GLY A 301 19.14 6.13 17.91
N PHE A 302 19.41 6.94 18.93
CA PHE A 302 19.78 8.35 18.81
C PHE A 302 21.11 8.68 19.50
N GLU A 303 21.98 7.69 19.71
CA GLU A 303 23.32 7.89 20.28
C GLU A 303 24.14 8.91 19.46
N SER A 304 23.98 8.96 18.13
CA SER A 304 24.64 9.93 17.26
C SER A 304 24.30 11.39 17.57
N LEU A 305 23.14 11.65 18.19
CA LEU A 305 22.72 12.98 18.63
C LEU A 305 23.27 13.34 20.02
N GLY A 306 24.01 12.44 20.68
CA GLY A 306 24.53 12.66 22.04
C GLY A 306 23.45 12.49 23.12
N VAL A 307 22.40 11.73 22.83
CA VAL A 307 21.34 11.36 23.78
C VAL A 307 21.95 10.45 24.85
N TYR A 308 21.94 10.92 26.10
CA TYR A 308 22.49 10.16 27.22
C TYR A 308 21.42 9.75 28.25
N TYR A 309 20.24 10.37 28.19
CA TYR A 309 19.14 10.09 29.10
C TYR A 309 17.81 10.13 28.35
N VAL A 310 16.99 9.11 28.59
CA VAL A 310 15.61 9.01 28.14
C VAL A 310 14.75 8.65 29.35
N GLY A 311 13.64 9.37 29.55
CA GLY A 311 12.69 9.13 30.63
C GLY A 311 11.28 8.99 30.09
N LEU A 312 10.57 7.94 30.50
CA LEU A 312 9.18 7.69 30.16
C LEU A 312 8.29 8.04 31.35
N PHE A 313 7.47 9.09 31.19
CA PHE A 313 6.53 9.55 32.20
C PHE A 313 5.10 9.18 31.81
N LEU A 314 4.34 8.58 32.73
CA LEU A 314 2.92 8.27 32.54
C LEU A 314 2.05 8.99 33.56
N LEU A 315 0.85 9.38 33.14
CA LEU A 315 -0.14 10.00 34.00
C LEU A 315 -0.67 9.03 35.05
N ASP A 316 -0.68 9.47 36.31
CA ASP A 316 -1.26 8.73 37.41
C ASP A 316 -2.79 8.89 37.44
N LYS A 317 -3.52 7.86 37.01
CA LYS A 317 -5.01 7.85 37.07
C LYS A 317 -5.54 7.81 38.50
N THR A 318 -4.73 7.42 39.48
CA THR A 318 -5.15 7.39 40.89
C THR A 318 -5.36 8.80 41.45
N SER A 319 -4.73 9.79 40.82
CA SER A 319 -4.75 11.20 41.20
C SER A 319 -5.92 12.00 40.62
N GLU A 320 -6.73 11.40 39.73
CA GLU A 320 -7.97 12.03 39.22
C GLU A 320 -8.97 12.34 40.33
N ASN A 321 -8.94 11.59 41.45
CA ASN A 321 -9.84 11.78 42.59
C ASN A 321 -9.37 12.87 43.58
N THR A 322 -8.09 13.27 43.54
CA THR A 322 -7.48 14.23 44.47
C THR A 322 -7.27 15.62 43.88
N GLY A 323 -7.55 15.83 42.59
CA GLY A 323 -7.48 17.13 41.91
C GLY A 323 -6.07 17.56 41.48
N GLU A 324 -5.01 17.01 42.08
CA GLU A 324 -3.64 17.19 41.63
C GLU A 324 -3.25 16.08 40.64
N GLN A 325 -2.90 16.41 39.40
CA GLN A 325 -2.43 15.42 38.43
C GLN A 325 -0.90 15.45 38.35
N PHE A 326 -0.29 14.26 38.38
CA PHE A 326 1.17 14.09 38.29
C PHE A 326 1.55 13.15 37.15
N ALA A 327 2.68 13.46 36.52
CA ALA A 327 3.37 12.58 35.60
C ALA A 327 4.42 11.78 36.38
N VAL A 328 4.26 10.46 36.43
CA VAL A 328 5.11 9.56 37.21
C VAL A 328 6.13 8.91 36.30
N LEU A 329 7.40 8.91 36.68
CA LEU A 329 8.45 8.23 35.94
C LEU A 329 8.25 6.70 36.03
N LYS A 330 8.18 6.03 34.87
CA LYS A 330 7.94 4.58 34.78
C LYS A 330 9.12 3.79 34.21
N ALA A 331 9.94 4.43 33.39
CA ALA A 331 11.25 3.90 33.00
C ALA A 331 12.19 5.06 32.68
N ALA A 332 13.48 4.83 32.87
CA ALA A 332 14.51 5.79 32.51
C ALA A 332 15.86 5.10 32.27
N THR A 333 16.70 5.68 31.43
CA THR A 333 18.03 5.17 31.13
C THR A 333 19.12 5.76 32.05
N GLY A 334 20.25 5.05 32.14
CA GLY A 334 21.42 5.48 32.91
C GLY A 334 21.28 5.38 34.44
N GLU A 335 22.35 5.72 35.16
CA GLU A 335 22.36 5.72 36.65
C GLU A 335 21.38 6.74 37.24
N ALA A 336 21.29 7.93 36.64
CA ALA A 336 20.33 8.95 37.02
C ALA A 336 18.88 8.42 36.91
N GLY A 337 18.58 7.68 35.85
CA GLY A 337 17.27 7.05 35.66
C GLY A 337 16.93 6.01 36.73
N LYS A 338 17.88 5.13 37.07
CA LYS A 338 17.69 4.13 38.13
C LYS A 338 17.38 4.77 39.48
N LEU A 339 18.13 5.81 39.85
CA LEU A 339 17.91 6.53 41.10
C LEU A 339 16.52 7.20 41.13
N LEU A 340 16.13 7.88 40.05
CA LEU A 340 14.82 8.53 39.96
C LEU A 340 13.65 7.53 40.00
N LEU A 341 13.84 6.32 39.46
CA LEU A 341 12.84 5.24 39.55
C LEU A 341 12.72 4.68 40.97
N GLU A 342 13.83 4.43 41.66
CA GLU A 342 13.83 3.98 43.07
C GLU A 342 13.16 4.99 44.00
N MET A 343 13.32 6.28 43.70
CA MET A 343 12.66 7.37 44.44
C MET A 343 11.20 7.58 44.06
N GLY A 344 10.68 6.86 43.05
CA GLY A 344 9.30 7.00 42.57
C GLY A 344 9.01 8.42 42.07
N HIS A 345 9.96 9.03 41.36
CA HIS A 345 9.92 10.44 40.97
C HIS A 345 8.63 10.81 40.20
N LYS A 346 8.04 11.95 40.58
CA LYS A 346 6.81 12.50 40.00
C LYS A 346 7.03 13.97 39.65
N LEU A 347 6.44 14.40 38.56
CA LEU A 347 6.44 15.79 38.10
C LEU A 347 5.02 16.34 38.09
N SER A 348 4.86 17.59 38.51
CA SER A 348 3.61 18.34 38.40
C SER A 348 3.28 18.65 36.94
N LEU A 349 1.98 18.69 36.60
CA LEU A 349 1.51 19.09 35.27
C LEU A 349 1.40 20.61 35.14
N ASP A 350 2.52 21.30 35.32
CA ASP A 350 2.64 22.74 35.18
C ASP A 350 3.60 23.12 34.04
N ASP A 351 3.63 24.41 33.72
CA ASP A 351 4.50 24.96 32.69
C ASP A 351 5.98 25.06 33.13
N ALA A 352 6.27 24.76 34.39
CA ALA A 352 7.62 24.84 34.97
C ALA A 352 8.52 23.70 34.49
N THR A 353 7.94 22.55 34.11
CA THR A 353 8.71 21.43 33.55
C THR A 353 8.42 21.26 32.05
N SER A 354 9.43 20.86 31.27
CA SER A 354 9.24 20.56 29.84
C SER A 354 8.21 19.44 29.65
N VAL A 355 8.23 18.44 30.54
CA VAL A 355 7.30 17.30 30.57
C VAL A 355 5.86 17.74 30.91
N GLY A 356 5.68 18.54 31.97
CA GLY A 356 4.37 19.06 32.37
C GLY A 356 3.73 19.91 31.28
N TRP A 357 4.48 20.87 30.73
CA TRP A 357 4.02 21.70 29.62
C TRP A 357 3.59 20.87 28.40
N CYS A 358 4.39 19.87 28.03
CA CYS A 358 4.16 18.98 26.90
C CYS A 358 2.84 18.21 27.03
N ILE A 359 2.56 17.69 28.23
CA ILE A 359 1.31 16.96 28.52
C ILE A 359 0.11 17.90 28.49
N THR A 360 0.21 19.07 29.12
CA THR A 360 -0.87 20.06 29.21
C THR A 360 -1.25 20.63 27.84
N HIS A 361 -0.25 20.99 27.04
CA HIS A 361 -0.45 21.58 25.70
C HIS A 361 -0.64 20.53 24.60
N ARG A 362 -0.39 19.25 24.91
CA ARG A 362 -0.46 18.13 23.94
C ARG A 362 0.44 18.37 22.73
N GLN A 363 1.60 18.97 22.94
CA GLN A 363 2.54 19.35 21.90
C GLN A 363 3.97 19.03 22.33
N ALA A 364 4.81 18.67 21.35
CA ALA A 364 6.22 18.49 21.60
C ALA A 364 6.87 19.83 21.96
N ARG A 365 7.78 19.81 22.93
CA ARG A 365 8.56 20.99 23.35
C ARG A 365 10.04 20.68 23.24
N ILE A 366 10.76 21.52 22.50
CA ILE A 366 12.23 21.51 22.46
C ILE A 366 12.71 22.65 23.35
N THR A 367 13.64 22.34 24.25
CA THR A 367 14.33 23.33 25.08
C THR A 367 15.83 23.22 24.81
N MET A 368 16.42 24.29 24.25
CA MET A 368 17.83 24.35 23.84
C MET A 368 18.61 25.35 24.71
N GLY A 369 19.94 25.28 24.66
CA GLY A 369 20.81 26.28 25.31
C GLY A 369 20.74 26.26 26.84
N MET A 370 20.46 25.10 27.42
CA MET A 370 20.45 24.93 28.87
C MET A 370 21.86 25.15 29.43
N LYS A 371 22.00 26.00 30.45
CA LYS A 371 23.26 26.13 31.19
C LYS A 371 23.47 24.87 32.04
N GLU A 372 24.72 24.46 32.27
CA GLU A 372 25.01 23.29 33.11
C GLU A 372 24.29 23.39 34.47
N GLY A 373 23.56 22.34 34.84
CA GLY A 373 22.79 22.26 36.08
C GLY A 373 21.43 22.97 36.07
N THR A 374 20.96 23.48 34.92
CA THR A 374 19.59 24.06 34.80
C THR A 374 18.51 23.02 34.54
N ALA A 375 18.85 21.89 33.90
CA ALA A 375 17.99 20.73 33.88
C ALA A 375 17.96 20.11 35.28
N ARG A 376 16.86 20.33 35.99
CA ARG A 376 16.61 19.77 37.31
C ARG A 376 15.37 18.90 37.22
N PHE A 377 15.53 17.64 37.59
CA PHE A 377 14.45 16.96 38.28
C PHE A 377 14.44 17.54 39.69
N ASP A 378 13.27 17.72 40.32
CA ASP A 378 13.13 18.41 41.62
C ASP A 378 14.17 17.96 42.68
N VAL A 379 14.66 16.73 42.56
CA VAL A 379 15.61 16.09 43.48
C VAL A 379 17.00 15.82 42.88
N LEU A 380 17.18 15.87 41.55
CA LEU A 380 18.44 15.52 40.88
C LEU A 380 18.85 16.56 39.84
N SER A 381 20.08 17.06 39.95
CA SER A 381 20.69 17.91 38.92
C SER A 381 21.16 17.02 37.76
N MET A 382 20.84 17.42 36.53
CA MET A 382 21.33 16.79 35.31
C MET A 382 22.38 17.71 34.68
N PRO A 383 23.64 17.67 35.16
CA PRO A 383 24.65 18.68 34.83
C PRO A 383 25.04 18.67 33.35
N HIS A 384 24.89 17.53 32.67
CA HIS A 384 25.28 17.36 31.28
C HIS A 384 24.16 17.66 30.27
N THR A 385 22.93 17.97 30.70
CA THR A 385 21.85 18.34 29.77
C THR A 385 22.12 19.72 29.17
N ARG A 386 22.27 19.77 27.85
CA ARG A 386 22.39 21.03 27.10
C ARG A 386 21.20 21.28 26.18
N SER A 387 20.50 20.21 25.79
CA SER A 387 19.19 20.27 25.14
C SER A 387 18.28 19.14 25.61
N GLU A 388 16.97 19.40 25.55
CA GLU A 388 15.91 18.48 25.95
C GLU A 388 14.75 18.56 24.96
N ILE A 389 14.13 17.42 24.67
CA ILE A 389 12.87 17.35 23.96
C ILE A 389 11.86 16.49 24.74
N ALA A 390 10.71 17.09 25.03
CA ALA A 390 9.57 16.41 25.64
C ALA A 390 8.51 16.14 24.57
N LEU A 391 8.11 14.88 24.42
CA LEU A 391 7.22 14.40 23.37
C LEU A 391 5.97 13.80 23.99
N PRO A 392 4.76 14.25 23.63
CA PRO A 392 3.54 13.69 24.19
C PRO A 392 3.30 12.27 23.66
N LEU A 393 2.94 11.36 24.57
CA LEU A 393 2.53 9.99 24.25
C LEU A 393 1.02 9.97 23.97
N ARG A 394 0.63 9.90 22.71
CA ARG A 394 -0.78 10.00 22.29
C ARG A 394 -1.30 8.65 21.82
N SER A 395 -2.39 8.19 22.42
CA SER A 395 -3.12 7.01 21.94
C SER A 395 -4.62 7.30 21.96
N ARG A 396 -5.31 6.93 20.88
CA ARG A 396 -6.79 6.98 20.76
C ARG A 396 -7.43 8.31 21.21
N GLY A 397 -6.78 9.44 20.91
CA GLY A 397 -7.28 10.78 21.24
C GLY A 397 -7.01 11.27 22.67
N HIS A 398 -6.28 10.49 23.47
CA HIS A 398 -5.89 10.84 24.85
C HIS A 398 -4.36 10.89 25.00
N ILE A 399 -3.90 11.68 25.97
CA ILE A 399 -2.48 11.72 26.36
C ILE A 399 -2.27 10.70 27.46
N LEU A 400 -1.31 9.81 27.29
CA LEU A 400 -0.92 8.83 28.30
C LEU A 400 0.18 9.36 29.22
N GLY A 401 0.96 10.33 28.73
CA GLY A 401 2.10 10.93 29.42
C GLY A 401 3.06 11.56 28.41
N ALA A 402 4.35 11.54 28.70
CA ALA A 402 5.38 12.08 27.82
C ALA A 402 6.67 11.27 27.84
N LEU A 403 7.35 11.25 26.71
CA LEU A 403 8.72 10.77 26.55
C LEU A 403 9.65 11.98 26.61
N ASN A 404 10.58 11.95 27.54
CA ASN A 404 11.59 12.99 27.71
C ASN A 404 12.94 12.47 27.21
N VAL A 405 13.60 13.22 26.34
CA VAL A 405 14.90 12.85 25.76
C VAL A 405 15.86 14.00 25.99
N GLN A 406 17.02 13.71 26.59
CA GLN A 406 18.03 14.70 26.95
C GLN A 406 19.36 14.41 26.26
N SER A 407 19.97 15.47 25.74
CA SER A 407 21.24 15.42 25.03
C SER A 407 22.29 16.32 25.67
N THR A 408 23.54 15.89 25.52
CA THR A 408 24.74 16.65 25.91
C THR A 408 25.10 17.76 24.90
N GLN A 409 24.49 17.76 23.72
CA GLN A 409 24.72 18.76 22.68
C GLN A 409 23.71 19.91 22.79
N GLU A 410 24.12 21.14 22.47
CA GLU A 410 23.31 22.35 22.66
C GLU A 410 22.21 22.54 21.60
N THR A 411 22.42 22.01 20.39
CA THR A 411 21.51 22.07 19.24
C THR A 411 21.30 20.68 18.64
N SER A 412 20.91 19.73 19.49
CA SER A 412 20.83 18.31 19.15
C SER A 412 19.60 17.93 18.30
N PHE A 413 18.52 18.68 18.39
CA PHE A 413 17.22 18.34 17.79
C PHE A 413 16.79 19.38 16.75
N ASP A 414 16.57 18.96 15.52
CA ASP A 414 15.93 19.77 14.48
C ASP A 414 14.44 19.39 14.26
N GLU A 415 13.76 20.03 13.32
CA GLU A 415 12.35 19.69 12.99
C GLU A 415 12.21 18.27 12.41
N THR A 416 13.24 17.78 11.73
CA THR A 416 13.26 16.43 11.17
C THR A 416 13.33 15.39 12.29
N ASP A 417 14.20 15.61 13.27
CA ASP A 417 14.37 14.78 14.46
C ASP A 417 13.11 14.77 15.30
N LEU A 418 12.49 15.93 15.52
CA LEU A 418 11.19 16.03 16.20
C LEU A 418 10.13 15.18 15.52
N SER A 419 10.03 15.23 14.18
CA SER A 419 9.06 14.42 13.44
C SER A 419 9.32 12.92 13.60
N VAL A 420 10.59 12.49 13.56
CA VAL A 420 10.97 11.07 13.76
C VAL A 420 10.64 10.64 15.19
N LEU A 421 11.08 11.41 16.18
CA LEU A 421 10.90 11.11 17.60
C LEU A 421 9.43 11.15 18.02
N GLN A 422 8.63 12.09 17.51
CA GLN A 422 7.18 12.11 17.74
C GLN A 422 6.50 10.88 17.14
N THR A 423 6.90 10.47 15.94
CA THR A 423 6.36 9.25 15.31
C THR A 423 6.66 8.03 16.19
N MET A 424 7.87 7.94 16.76
CA MET A 424 8.22 6.88 17.71
C MET A 424 7.41 6.98 19.01
N ALA A 425 7.26 8.18 19.58
CA ALA A 425 6.46 8.42 20.78
C ALA A 425 4.99 8.00 20.59
N ASP A 426 4.42 8.25 19.41
CA ASP A 426 3.05 7.82 19.08
C ASP A 426 2.95 6.28 19.01
N GLN A 427 3.94 5.59 18.42
CA GLN A 427 3.96 4.12 18.39
C GLN A 427 4.15 3.52 19.78
N ILE A 428 5.03 4.11 20.59
CA ILE A 428 5.24 3.74 21.99
C ILE A 428 3.93 3.90 22.76
N ALA A 429 3.23 5.01 22.59
CA ALA A 429 1.96 5.27 23.27
C ALA A 429 0.91 4.19 22.93
N VAL A 430 0.80 3.79 21.66
CA VAL A 430 -0.11 2.71 21.24
C VAL A 430 0.27 1.37 21.89
N ALA A 431 1.56 1.02 21.92
CA ALA A 431 2.03 -0.22 22.54
C ALA A 431 1.72 -0.26 24.04
N ILE A 432 1.99 0.84 24.75
CA ILE A 432 1.71 0.99 26.18
C ILE A 432 0.20 0.88 26.46
N ASP A 433 -0.63 1.54 25.65
CA ASP A 433 -2.10 1.50 25.80
C ASP A 433 -2.64 0.08 25.60
N ASN A 434 -2.10 -0.65 24.63
CA ASN A 434 -2.47 -2.04 24.37
C ASN A 434 -2.04 -2.98 25.50
N ALA A 435 -0.80 -2.88 25.98
CA ALA A 435 -0.31 -3.69 27.10
C ALA A 435 -1.12 -3.44 28.37
N ARG A 436 -1.45 -2.17 28.65
CA ARG A 436 -2.31 -1.79 29.77
C ARG A 436 -3.71 -2.40 29.64
N LEU A 437 -4.35 -2.27 28.47
CA LEU A 437 -5.69 -2.80 28.23
C LEU A 437 -5.72 -4.32 28.35
N PHE A 438 -4.68 -5.00 27.86
CA PHE A 438 -4.54 -6.44 27.99
C PHE A 438 -4.50 -6.87 29.45
N ASN A 439 -3.62 -6.27 30.26
CA ASN A 439 -3.51 -6.58 31.69
C ASN A 439 -4.80 -6.28 32.47
N GLN A 440 -5.49 -5.20 32.13
CA GLN A 440 -6.80 -4.90 32.73
C GLN A 440 -7.84 -5.98 32.39
N THR A 441 -7.83 -6.47 31.16
CA THR A 441 -8.73 -7.54 30.70
C THR A 441 -8.40 -8.86 31.40
N GLU A 442 -7.12 -9.19 31.56
CA GLU A 442 -6.67 -10.39 32.26
C GLU A 442 -7.04 -10.34 33.75
N ALA A 443 -6.75 -9.22 34.43
CA ALA A 443 -7.12 -9.02 35.83
C ALA A 443 -8.64 -9.11 36.04
N ALA A 444 -9.44 -8.48 35.17
CA ALA A 444 -10.90 -8.56 35.23
C ALA A 444 -11.42 -10.00 34.98
N LEU A 445 -10.77 -10.76 34.10
CA LEU A 445 -11.08 -12.16 33.86
C LEU A 445 -10.76 -13.02 35.09
N GLU A 446 -9.62 -12.80 35.74
CA GLU A 446 -9.26 -13.50 36.97
C GLU A 446 -10.21 -13.18 38.13
N GLU A 447 -10.56 -11.91 38.31
CA GLU A 447 -11.55 -11.48 39.30
C GLU A 447 -12.90 -12.16 39.05
N THR A 448 -13.38 -12.14 37.81
CA THR A 448 -14.63 -12.80 37.42
C THR A 448 -14.58 -14.29 37.70
N ARG A 449 -13.46 -14.97 37.38
CA ARG A 449 -13.27 -16.40 37.67
C ARG A 449 -13.27 -16.68 39.17
N ALA A 450 -12.63 -15.84 39.97
CA ALA A 450 -12.57 -15.99 41.42
C ALA A 450 -13.96 -15.81 42.06
N VAL A 451 -14.71 -14.79 41.64
CA VAL A 451 -16.10 -14.57 42.04
C VAL A 451 -16.97 -15.77 41.64
N HIS A 452 -16.82 -16.27 40.42
CA HIS A 452 -17.60 -17.41 39.94
C HIS A 452 -17.31 -18.70 40.71
N ARG A 453 -16.04 -18.99 41.04
CA ARG A 453 -15.68 -20.15 41.89
C ARG A 453 -16.30 -20.03 43.28
N ARG A 454 -16.22 -18.86 43.92
CA ARG A 454 -16.86 -18.59 45.22
C ARG A 454 -18.37 -18.77 45.16
N TYR A 455 -19.00 -18.31 44.08
CA TYR A 455 -20.43 -18.49 43.85
C TYR A 455 -20.80 -19.98 43.74
N LEU A 456 -20.09 -20.76 42.91
CA LEU A 456 -20.33 -22.20 42.76
C LEU A 456 -20.15 -22.94 44.09
N ALA A 457 -19.07 -22.65 44.83
CA ALA A 457 -18.82 -23.27 46.13
C ALA A 457 -19.98 -23.03 47.11
N LYS A 458 -20.42 -21.78 47.28
CA LYS A 458 -21.58 -21.43 48.14
C LYS A 458 -22.89 -22.07 47.66
N ALA A 459 -23.11 -22.12 46.34
CA ALA A 459 -24.33 -22.69 45.78
C ALA A 459 -24.41 -24.20 46.05
N TRP A 460 -23.29 -24.91 45.91
CA TRP A 460 -23.18 -26.33 46.22
C TRP A 460 -23.23 -26.62 47.72
N GLU A 461 -22.57 -25.79 48.55
CA GLU A 461 -22.68 -25.87 50.01
C GLU A 461 -24.14 -25.74 50.45
N LYS A 462 -24.87 -24.73 49.95
CA LYS A 462 -26.30 -24.55 50.24
C LYS A 462 -27.13 -25.75 49.77
N PHE A 463 -26.87 -26.27 48.58
CA PHE A 463 -27.60 -27.43 48.05
C PHE A 463 -27.35 -28.70 48.89
N LEU A 464 -26.09 -28.95 49.25
CA LEU A 464 -25.69 -30.10 50.07
C LEU A 464 -26.08 -29.93 51.55
N SER A 465 -26.28 -28.71 52.06
CA SER A 465 -26.79 -28.51 53.43
C SER A 465 -28.19 -29.13 53.65
N VAL A 466 -28.99 -29.20 52.59
CA VAL A 466 -30.31 -29.84 52.60
C VAL A 466 -30.21 -31.34 52.29
N ARG A 467 -29.16 -31.76 51.55
CA ARG A 467 -28.90 -33.15 51.14
C ARG A 467 -27.42 -33.49 51.39
N PRO A 468 -27.04 -33.83 52.64
CA PRO A 468 -25.64 -33.86 53.06
C PRO A 468 -24.78 -34.87 52.31
N VAL A 469 -25.35 -35.95 51.78
CA VAL A 469 -24.65 -36.90 50.91
C VAL A 469 -25.59 -37.38 49.80
N ILE A 470 -25.20 -37.15 48.55
CA ILE A 470 -25.81 -37.78 47.38
C ILE A 470 -24.79 -38.79 46.86
N ARG A 471 -24.95 -40.05 47.23
CA ARG A 471 -24.08 -41.15 46.82
C ARG A 471 -24.88 -42.10 45.95
N ALA A 472 -24.32 -42.44 44.79
CA ALA A 472 -24.81 -43.50 43.93
C ALA A 472 -23.71 -44.55 43.83
N ASP A 473 -23.98 -45.74 44.34
CA ASP A 473 -23.04 -46.85 44.31
C ASP A 473 -23.50 -47.90 43.30
N TYR A 474 -22.55 -48.43 42.55
CA TYR A 474 -22.74 -49.63 41.76
C TYR A 474 -21.66 -50.63 42.13
N THR A 475 -22.08 -51.77 42.67
CA THR A 475 -21.20 -52.88 43.02
C THR A 475 -21.74 -54.14 42.38
N GLN A 476 -20.90 -54.85 41.62
CA GLN A 476 -21.32 -56.14 41.07
C GLN A 476 -21.55 -57.13 42.22
N PRO A 477 -22.61 -57.97 42.17
CA PRO A 477 -22.87 -58.97 43.19
C PRO A 477 -21.65 -59.85 43.48
N GLY A 478 -21.30 -60.02 44.76
CA GLY A 478 -20.14 -60.80 45.21
C GLY A 478 -18.79 -60.07 45.17
N THR A 479 -18.77 -58.75 44.97
CA THR A 479 -17.54 -57.93 44.99
C THR A 479 -17.35 -57.29 46.37
N ASP A 480 -16.21 -57.54 47.02
CA ASP A 480 -15.78 -56.83 48.24
C ASP A 480 -14.96 -55.58 47.86
N LEU A 481 -15.39 -54.41 48.33
CA LEU A 481 -14.78 -53.10 48.02
C LEU A 481 -13.57 -52.77 48.91
N GLY A 482 -13.19 -53.65 49.85
CA GLY A 482 -12.00 -53.47 50.67
C GLY A 482 -12.16 -52.39 51.75
N ASP A 483 -11.05 -51.72 52.09
CA ASP A 483 -10.99 -50.77 53.20
C ASP A 483 -11.58 -49.39 52.84
N GLU A 484 -12.74 -49.07 53.43
CA GLU A 484 -13.42 -47.76 53.26
C GLU A 484 -12.55 -46.58 53.72
N GLU A 485 -11.64 -46.77 54.69
CA GLU A 485 -10.84 -45.67 55.21
C GLU A 485 -9.77 -45.22 54.21
N PHE A 486 -9.15 -46.17 53.52
CA PHE A 486 -8.25 -45.88 52.41
C PHE A 486 -8.94 -45.08 51.30
N LEU A 487 -10.15 -45.49 50.91
CA LEU A 487 -10.93 -44.81 49.88
C LEU A 487 -11.32 -43.40 50.29
N ARG A 488 -11.70 -43.20 51.55
CA ARG A 488 -11.94 -41.85 52.09
C ARG A 488 -10.69 -40.98 52.02
N GLN A 489 -9.50 -41.52 52.33
CA GLN A 489 -8.24 -40.76 52.22
C GLN A 489 -7.90 -40.39 50.77
N ALA A 490 -8.03 -41.34 49.85
CA ALA A 490 -7.74 -41.10 48.45
C ALA A 490 -8.76 -40.14 47.80
N GLN A 491 -10.04 -40.20 48.19
CA GLN A 491 -11.06 -39.21 47.82
C GLN A 491 -10.71 -37.82 48.36
N ARG A 492 -10.31 -37.70 49.64
CA ARG A 492 -9.85 -36.43 50.20
C ARG A 492 -8.65 -35.87 49.42
N ALA A 493 -7.69 -36.71 49.06
CA ALA A 493 -6.54 -36.29 48.25
C ALA A 493 -6.97 -35.78 46.86
N ALA A 494 -7.89 -36.48 46.19
CA ALA A 494 -8.41 -36.06 44.88
C ALA A 494 -9.19 -34.72 44.95
N VAL A 495 -9.95 -34.49 46.03
CA VAL A 495 -10.64 -33.22 46.28
C VAL A 495 -9.67 -32.09 46.58
N MET A 496 -8.70 -32.32 47.46
CA MET A 496 -7.72 -31.30 47.88
C MET A 496 -6.79 -30.88 46.75
N HIS A 497 -6.32 -31.83 45.94
CA HIS A 497 -5.39 -31.55 44.84
C HIS A 497 -6.11 -31.25 43.53
N GLY A 498 -7.39 -31.59 43.42
CA GLY A 498 -8.16 -31.47 42.18
C GLY A 498 -7.50 -32.24 41.04
N ARG A 499 -6.96 -33.44 41.29
CA ARG A 499 -6.34 -34.29 40.26
C ARG A 499 -6.82 -35.72 40.41
N SER A 500 -6.85 -36.45 39.30
CA SER A 500 -7.19 -37.86 39.31
C SER A 500 -6.12 -38.65 40.07
N VAL A 501 -6.55 -39.54 40.95
CA VAL A 501 -5.67 -40.38 41.77
C VAL A 501 -5.92 -41.83 41.38
N ALA A 502 -4.91 -42.48 40.82
CA ALA A 502 -4.91 -43.92 40.57
C ALA A 502 -4.01 -44.56 41.62
N GLN A 503 -4.56 -45.42 42.46
CA GLN A 503 -3.80 -46.05 43.55
C GLN A 503 -4.21 -47.51 43.75
N ASP A 504 -3.22 -48.33 44.06
CA ASP A 504 -3.42 -49.72 44.46
C ASP A 504 -3.87 -49.74 45.93
N VAL A 505 -5.00 -50.39 46.20
CA VAL A 505 -5.52 -50.58 47.56
C VAL A 505 -4.75 -51.76 48.18
N PRO A 506 -4.01 -51.58 49.29
CA PRO A 506 -3.26 -52.67 49.92
C PRO A 506 -4.19 -53.80 50.39
N ALA A 507 -3.86 -55.04 50.04
CA ALA A 507 -4.63 -56.26 50.35
C ALA A 507 -4.47 -56.77 51.80
N LEU A 508 -4.51 -55.88 52.81
CA LEU A 508 -4.25 -56.26 54.20
C LEU A 508 -5.43 -55.91 55.13
N ARG A 509 -6.26 -56.91 55.41
CA ARG A 509 -7.00 -57.01 56.68
C ARG A 509 -6.33 -58.06 57.56
N SER A 510 -6.35 -57.82 58.87
CA SER A 510 -5.87 -58.72 59.92
C SER A 510 -6.29 -60.18 59.69
N GLY A 511 -5.41 -61.01 59.12
CA GLY A 511 -5.57 -62.47 59.01
C GLY A 511 -6.34 -63.02 57.80
N GLU A 512 -6.93 -62.20 56.92
CA GLU A 512 -7.69 -62.67 55.75
C GLU A 512 -7.08 -62.17 54.42
N LYS A 513 -6.83 -63.09 53.48
CA LYS A 513 -6.36 -62.76 52.12
C LYS A 513 -7.49 -62.10 51.32
N VAL A 514 -7.54 -60.77 51.32
CA VAL A 514 -8.38 -60.00 50.38
C VAL A 514 -7.65 -59.92 49.03
N ALA A 515 -8.37 -59.99 47.91
CA ALA A 515 -7.77 -59.82 46.58
C ALA A 515 -7.23 -58.38 46.44
N ALA A 516 -6.07 -58.21 45.78
CA ALA A 516 -5.56 -56.88 45.45
C ALA A 516 -6.60 -56.10 44.62
N GLN A 517 -6.68 -54.78 44.82
CA GLN A 517 -7.65 -53.92 44.14
C GLN A 517 -6.97 -52.65 43.62
N THR A 518 -7.47 -52.09 42.52
CA THR A 518 -7.02 -50.80 42.02
C THR A 518 -8.20 -49.82 41.93
N ALA A 519 -8.00 -48.61 42.45
CA ALA A 519 -9.02 -47.57 42.46
C ALA A 519 -8.56 -46.37 41.63
N LEU A 520 -9.45 -45.85 40.79
CA LEU A 520 -9.29 -44.59 40.08
C LEU A 520 -10.33 -43.61 40.60
N ILE A 521 -9.85 -42.54 41.23
CA ILE A 521 -10.69 -41.47 41.75
C ILE A 521 -10.51 -40.26 40.88
N VAL A 522 -11.61 -39.81 40.28
CA VAL A 522 -11.65 -38.68 39.37
C VAL A 522 -12.47 -37.56 40.01
N PRO A 523 -11.94 -36.35 40.17
CA PRO A 523 -12.70 -35.23 40.71
C PRO A 523 -13.77 -34.75 39.71
N LEU A 524 -14.99 -34.55 40.18
CA LEU A 524 -16.06 -33.87 39.43
C LEU A 524 -15.81 -32.36 39.51
N LYS A 525 -15.37 -31.76 38.40
CA LYS A 525 -15.00 -30.34 38.34
C LYS A 525 -15.99 -29.53 37.50
N LEU A 526 -16.36 -28.37 38.02
CA LEU A 526 -17.06 -27.33 37.28
C LEU A 526 -16.23 -26.06 37.29
N ARG A 527 -15.73 -25.67 36.13
CA ARG A 527 -14.97 -24.42 35.95
C ARG A 527 -13.82 -24.27 36.98
N GLY A 528 -13.14 -25.39 37.26
CA GLY A 528 -12.02 -25.48 38.20
C GLY A 528 -12.38 -25.68 39.67
N GLN A 529 -13.68 -25.67 40.02
CA GLN A 529 -14.16 -25.99 41.37
C GLN A 529 -14.51 -27.49 41.46
N VAL A 530 -13.95 -28.19 42.44
CA VAL A 530 -14.35 -29.59 42.73
C VAL A 530 -15.66 -29.59 43.51
N ILE A 531 -16.65 -30.31 43.00
CA ILE A 531 -17.99 -30.45 43.62
C ILE A 531 -18.24 -31.85 44.17
N GLY A 532 -17.37 -32.81 43.84
CA GLY A 532 -17.47 -34.21 44.28
C GLY A 532 -16.40 -35.07 43.63
N THR A 533 -16.53 -36.38 43.79
CA THR A 533 -15.62 -37.38 43.21
C THR A 533 -16.42 -38.51 42.55
N MET A 534 -15.85 -39.09 41.51
CA MET A 534 -16.28 -40.34 40.91
C MET A 534 -15.18 -41.37 41.16
N THR A 535 -15.53 -42.48 41.80
CA THR A 535 -14.57 -43.54 42.12
C THR A 535 -14.89 -44.79 41.29
N LEU A 536 -13.87 -45.31 40.61
CA LEU A 536 -13.92 -46.55 39.83
C LEU A 536 -13.02 -47.60 40.49
N HIS A 537 -13.54 -48.81 40.65
CA HIS A 537 -12.84 -49.92 41.29
C HIS A 537 -12.67 -51.11 40.35
N GLU A 538 -11.49 -51.72 40.36
CA GLU A 538 -11.23 -53.01 39.72
C GLU A 538 -10.68 -54.00 40.74
N THR A 539 -11.41 -55.11 40.94
CA THR A 539 -11.16 -56.12 41.98
C THR A 539 -10.95 -57.53 41.43
N ARG A 540 -11.39 -57.82 40.19
CA ARG A 540 -11.27 -59.15 39.58
C ARG A 540 -9.90 -59.35 38.94
N GLN A 541 -9.39 -58.33 38.28
CA GLN A 541 -8.04 -58.31 37.69
C GLN A 541 -7.36 -56.99 38.05
N PRO A 542 -6.91 -56.84 39.31
CA PRO A 542 -6.21 -55.65 39.77
C PRO A 542 -5.04 -55.35 38.83
N ARG A 543 -5.15 -54.21 38.15
CA ARG A 543 -4.19 -53.73 37.18
C ARG A 543 -4.05 -52.23 37.31
N PRO A 544 -2.89 -51.66 36.95
CA PRO A 544 -2.77 -50.22 36.84
C PRO A 544 -3.71 -49.68 35.76
N TRP A 545 -4.30 -48.52 36.04
CA TRP A 545 -5.13 -47.78 35.09
C TRP A 545 -4.27 -47.20 33.97
N LYS A 546 -4.67 -47.42 32.73
CA LYS A 546 -3.95 -46.90 31.55
C LYS A 546 -4.28 -45.42 31.36
N THR A 547 -3.37 -44.64 30.78
CA THR A 547 -3.57 -43.21 30.50
C THR A 547 -4.83 -42.92 29.70
N GLY A 548 -5.17 -43.76 28.72
CA GLY A 548 -6.41 -43.60 27.94
C GLY A 548 -7.68 -43.85 28.75
N GLU A 549 -7.64 -44.73 29.75
CA GLU A 549 -8.78 -45.01 30.65
C GLU A 549 -8.98 -43.88 31.65
N ILE A 550 -7.88 -43.30 32.14
CA ILE A 550 -7.90 -42.11 32.99
C ILE A 550 -8.52 -40.93 32.22
N ALA A 551 -8.06 -40.67 31.00
CA ALA A 551 -8.60 -39.59 30.16
C ALA A 551 -10.09 -39.79 29.83
N MET A 552 -10.51 -41.04 29.58
CA MET A 552 -11.92 -41.37 29.37
C MET A 552 -12.75 -41.12 30.64
N ALA A 553 -12.27 -41.57 31.80
CA ALA A 553 -12.95 -41.34 33.07
C ALA A 553 -13.02 -39.84 33.43
N GLU A 554 -11.99 -39.06 33.11
CA GLU A 554 -11.98 -37.59 33.24
C GLU A 554 -13.04 -36.94 32.34
N THR A 555 -13.14 -37.36 31.09
CA THR A 555 -14.16 -36.85 30.15
C THR A 555 -15.58 -37.16 30.64
N ILE A 556 -15.81 -38.37 31.14
CA ILE A 556 -17.11 -38.77 31.71
C ILE A 556 -17.38 -37.95 32.98
N ALA A 557 -16.40 -37.79 33.86
CA ALA A 557 -16.52 -37.00 35.08
C ALA A 557 -16.90 -35.55 34.79
N GLU A 558 -16.33 -34.93 33.75
CA GLU A 558 -16.71 -33.57 33.31
C GLU A 558 -18.18 -33.52 32.86
N GLN A 559 -18.63 -34.49 32.07
CA GLN A 559 -20.01 -34.54 31.59
C GLN A 559 -21.01 -34.82 32.72
N VAL A 560 -20.63 -35.67 33.68
CA VAL A 560 -21.42 -35.92 34.90
C VAL A 560 -21.50 -34.64 35.72
N ALA A 561 -20.39 -33.93 35.95
CA ALA A 561 -20.37 -32.69 36.70
C ALA A 561 -21.32 -31.63 36.09
N LEU A 562 -21.30 -31.46 34.75
CA LEU A 562 -22.22 -30.58 34.02
C LEU A 562 -23.68 -31.01 34.17
N SER A 563 -23.95 -32.31 34.05
CA SER A 563 -25.31 -32.84 34.15
C SER A 563 -25.89 -32.67 35.55
N VAL A 564 -25.09 -32.92 36.60
CA VAL A 564 -25.55 -32.73 37.98
C VAL A 564 -25.73 -31.24 38.29
N GLU A 565 -24.91 -30.33 37.76
CA GLU A 565 -25.16 -28.89 37.87
C GLU A 565 -26.48 -28.47 37.23
N ASN A 566 -26.79 -28.98 36.04
CA ASN A 566 -28.07 -28.70 35.37
C ASN A 566 -29.25 -29.19 36.23
N LEU A 567 -29.14 -30.38 36.83
CA LEU A 567 -30.15 -30.91 37.74
C LEU A 567 -30.29 -30.05 39.00
N ARG A 568 -29.17 -29.59 39.58
CA ARG A 568 -29.16 -28.68 40.72
C ARG A 568 -29.84 -27.35 40.41
N LEU A 569 -29.54 -26.77 39.24
CA LEU A 569 -30.17 -25.53 38.76
C LEU A 569 -31.66 -25.70 38.51
N MET A 570 -32.07 -26.85 37.97
CA MET A 570 -33.49 -27.17 37.79
C MET A 570 -34.22 -27.31 39.13
N ASP A 571 -33.64 -28.00 40.11
CA ASP A 571 -34.22 -28.11 41.48
C ASP A 571 -34.35 -26.73 42.15
N ASP A 572 -33.33 -25.87 42.04
CA ASP A 572 -33.40 -24.50 42.60
C ASP A 572 -34.49 -23.67 41.90
N THR A 573 -34.61 -23.78 40.57
CA THR A 573 -35.63 -23.08 39.79
C THR A 573 -37.03 -23.55 40.15
N GLN A 574 -37.24 -24.87 40.27
CA GLN A 574 -38.53 -25.44 40.69
C GLN A 574 -38.92 -25.03 42.10
N ARG A 575 -37.97 -25.02 43.06
CA ARG A 575 -38.23 -24.55 44.43
C ARG A 575 -38.63 -23.07 44.47
N ARG A 576 -37.98 -22.23 43.66
CA ARG A 576 -38.34 -20.81 43.55
C ARG A 576 -39.74 -20.64 42.99
N ALA A 577 -40.06 -21.32 41.88
CA ALA A 577 -41.38 -21.28 41.26
C ALA A 577 -42.49 -21.78 42.21
N SER A 578 -42.25 -22.88 42.92
CA SER A 578 -43.20 -23.42 43.91
C SER A 578 -43.48 -22.43 45.05
N ARG A 579 -42.43 -21.77 45.58
CA ARG A 579 -42.60 -20.71 46.61
C ARG A 579 -43.42 -19.53 46.10
N GLU A 580 -43.16 -19.09 44.87
CA GLU A 580 -43.90 -17.99 44.25
C GLU A 580 -45.37 -18.36 44.01
N GLN A 581 -45.62 -19.59 43.53
CA GLN A 581 -46.98 -20.11 43.34
C GLN A 581 -47.75 -20.16 44.67
N ILE A 582 -47.17 -20.72 45.72
CA ILE A 582 -47.80 -20.78 47.05
C ILE A 582 -48.13 -19.36 47.54
N THR A 583 -47.19 -18.43 47.43
CA THR A 583 -47.38 -17.03 47.84
C THR A 583 -48.54 -16.38 47.07
N ARG A 584 -48.60 -16.61 45.76
CA ARG A 584 -49.67 -16.12 44.89
C ARG A 584 -51.02 -16.73 45.25
N GLU A 585 -51.10 -18.03 45.46
CA GLU A 585 -52.34 -18.72 45.85
C GLU A 585 -52.90 -18.21 47.17
N ILE A 586 -52.04 -18.01 48.19
CA ILE A 586 -52.43 -17.42 49.48
C ILE A 586 -52.97 -16.01 49.26
N THR A 587 -52.26 -15.18 48.47
CA THR A 587 -52.68 -13.80 48.17
C THR A 587 -54.02 -13.75 47.43
N ASP A 588 -54.23 -14.64 46.45
CA ASP A 588 -55.48 -14.71 45.68
C ASP A 588 -56.67 -15.19 46.52
N ARG A 589 -56.44 -16.05 47.52
CA ARG A 589 -57.46 -16.42 48.51
C ARG A 589 -57.77 -15.26 49.45
N MET A 590 -56.75 -14.56 49.94
CA MET A 590 -56.92 -13.38 50.79
C MET A 590 -57.72 -12.28 50.06
N ARG A 591 -57.40 -11.98 48.79
CA ARG A 591 -58.13 -10.98 47.98
C ARG A 591 -59.60 -11.32 47.73
N ARG A 592 -59.96 -12.60 47.78
CA ARG A 592 -61.35 -13.06 47.61
C ARG A 592 -62.19 -12.96 48.88
N ALA A 593 -61.58 -12.68 50.04
CA ALA A 593 -62.32 -12.46 51.27
C ALA A 593 -63.07 -11.11 51.20
N ILE A 594 -64.38 -11.15 51.46
CA ILE A 594 -65.29 -9.99 51.37
C ILE A 594 -65.32 -9.19 52.68
N ASP A 595 -64.81 -9.75 53.78
CA ASP A 595 -64.83 -9.18 55.13
C ASP A 595 -63.42 -9.28 55.76
N MET A 596 -63.04 -8.25 56.53
CA MET A 596 -61.76 -8.15 57.24
C MET A 596 -61.53 -9.32 58.19
N ASP A 597 -62.54 -9.74 58.95
CA ASP A 597 -62.40 -10.84 59.91
C ASP A 597 -62.06 -12.15 59.20
N ARG A 598 -62.72 -12.42 58.07
CA ARG A 598 -62.45 -13.60 57.23
C ARG A 598 -61.09 -13.51 56.54
N LEU A 599 -60.68 -12.31 56.10
CA LEU A 599 -59.37 -12.09 55.50
C LEU A 599 -58.26 -12.42 56.49
N LEU A 600 -58.37 -11.92 57.73
CA LEU A 600 -57.37 -12.14 58.77
C LEU A 600 -57.30 -13.61 59.18
N GLN A 601 -58.44 -14.26 59.44
CA GLN A 601 -58.46 -15.69 59.75
C GLN A 601 -57.87 -16.55 58.62
N THR A 602 -58.23 -16.25 57.36
CA THR A 602 -57.71 -16.98 56.19
C THR A 602 -56.20 -16.74 56.05
N ALA A 603 -55.74 -15.51 56.20
CA ALA A 603 -54.33 -15.16 56.07
C ALA A 603 -53.48 -15.89 57.12
N ILE A 604 -53.90 -15.89 58.39
CA ILE A 604 -53.15 -16.55 59.46
C ILE A 604 -53.13 -18.07 59.25
N HIS A 605 -54.29 -18.66 58.95
CA HIS A 605 -54.43 -20.11 58.79
C HIS A 605 -53.58 -20.63 57.63
N GLU A 606 -53.68 -19.99 56.46
CA GLU A 606 -52.92 -20.37 55.27
C GLU A 606 -51.41 -20.12 55.46
N THR A 607 -51.03 -19.00 56.09
CA THR A 607 -49.61 -18.69 56.36
C THR A 607 -49.00 -19.67 57.36
N ALA A 608 -49.71 -20.00 58.45
CA ALA A 608 -49.27 -20.98 59.43
C ALA A 608 -49.10 -22.36 58.81
N THR A 609 -50.07 -22.78 57.98
CA THR A 609 -50.03 -24.06 57.27
C THR A 609 -48.87 -24.10 56.28
N ALA A 610 -48.67 -23.05 55.49
CA ALA A 610 -47.61 -22.98 54.49
C ALA A 610 -46.19 -22.97 55.11
N LEU A 611 -46.03 -22.40 56.30
CA LEU A 611 -44.75 -22.34 57.02
C LEU A 611 -44.53 -23.52 57.98
N GLY A 612 -45.54 -24.38 58.17
CA GLY A 612 -45.49 -25.46 59.17
C GLY A 612 -45.42 -24.95 60.61
N ALA A 613 -45.99 -23.77 60.87
CA ALA A 613 -45.99 -23.17 62.20
C ALA A 613 -47.05 -23.82 63.10
N SER A 614 -46.67 -24.11 64.35
CA SER A 614 -47.57 -24.75 65.33
C SER A 614 -48.68 -23.83 65.86
N GLY A 615 -48.58 -22.53 65.61
CA GLY A 615 -49.57 -21.53 66.01
C GLY A 615 -49.27 -20.18 65.37
N ALA A 616 -50.30 -19.39 65.10
CA ALA A 616 -50.17 -18.05 64.55
C ALA A 616 -51.37 -17.18 64.99
N PHE A 617 -51.13 -15.89 65.21
CA PHE A 617 -52.16 -14.89 65.51
C PHE A 617 -51.87 -13.60 64.74
N VAL A 618 -52.90 -12.79 64.52
CA VAL A 618 -52.79 -11.45 63.94
C VAL A 618 -53.58 -10.50 64.84
N GLN A 619 -53.02 -9.33 65.10
CA GLN A 619 -53.64 -8.32 65.94
C GLN A 619 -53.57 -6.98 65.21
N LEU A 620 -54.70 -6.27 65.16
CA LEU A 620 -54.81 -4.92 64.63
C LEU A 620 -55.29 -4.01 65.76
N GLY A 621 -54.51 -2.98 66.09
CA GLY A 621 -54.84 -2.05 67.16
C GLY A 621 -54.03 -0.76 67.03
N ALA A 622 -54.57 0.35 67.56
CA ALA A 622 -53.80 1.57 67.72
C ALA A 622 -52.72 1.32 68.79
N PRO A 623 -51.49 1.82 68.60
CA PRO A 623 -50.42 1.63 69.57
C PRO A 623 -50.70 2.50 70.79
N THR A 624 -51.40 1.98 71.80
CA THR A 624 -51.60 2.68 73.06
C THR A 624 -51.36 1.79 74.27
N SER A 625 -50.25 2.14 74.94
CA SER A 625 -49.94 2.07 76.37
C SER A 625 -50.17 0.76 77.13
N GLU A 626 -49.03 0.12 77.40
CA GLU A 626 -48.60 -0.51 78.67
C GLU A 626 -49.10 -1.88 79.11
N GLU A 627 -50.17 -2.47 78.59
CA GLU A 627 -50.43 -3.90 78.87
C GLU A 627 -50.97 -4.61 77.63
N GLY A 628 -50.10 -5.41 76.99
CA GLY A 628 -50.48 -6.44 76.01
C GLY A 628 -50.18 -6.13 74.54
N ILE A 629 -48.93 -6.32 74.14
CA ILE A 629 -48.53 -6.79 72.79
C ILE A 629 -47.83 -8.14 72.97
#